data_AF-A0AAV5LVA7-F1
#
_entry.id   AF-A0AAV5LVA7-F1
#
_cell.length_a   1.000
_cell.length_b   1.000
_cell.length_c   1.000
_cell.angle_alpha   90.00
_cell.angle_beta   90.00
_cell.angle_gamma   90.00
#
_symmetry.space_group_name_H-M   'P 1'
#
loop_
_entity.id
_entity.type
_entity.pdbx_description
1 polymer ?
#
loop_
_entity_poly.entity_id
_entity_poly.type
_entity_poly.pdbx_seq_one_letter_code
_entity_poly.pdbx_strand_id
1 'polypeptide(L)'
;MTLHWNQDEISNLSNTFDVVIASDCTFFKEFHKDLARTVQCLLKNVGSSEAIFFSPKRGDSLDKFLEEIKETGLHFSVTEYYDAEIWKRHQGFMKGDHDWPGYVKDHCYPVLVRVTR
;
A
#
# COMPACT_ATOMS: atom_id res chain seq x y z
N MET A 1 7.02 -14.28 -16.59
CA MET A 1 5.63 -14.34 -16.11
C MET A 1 5.23 -12.94 -15.68
N THR A 2 4.05 -12.49 -16.08
CA THR A 2 3.54 -11.13 -15.80
C THR A 2 2.33 -11.25 -14.88
N LEU A 3 2.25 -10.41 -13.85
CA LEU A 3 1.10 -10.35 -12.93
C LEU A 3 0.26 -9.11 -13.27
N HIS A 4 -1.02 -9.30 -13.55
CA HIS A 4 -2.00 -8.23 -13.74
C HIS A 4 -3.09 -8.35 -12.68
N TRP A 5 -3.41 -7.25 -12.00
CA TRP A 5 -4.33 -7.28 -10.84
C TRP A 5 -5.78 -7.62 -11.21
N ASN A 6 -6.19 -7.37 -12.45
CA ASN A 6 -7.52 -7.64 -13.00
C ASN A 6 -7.56 -8.93 -13.85
N GLN A 7 -6.83 -9.98 -13.42
CA GLN A 7 -6.88 -11.29 -14.07
C GLN A 7 -7.21 -12.37 -13.05
N ASP A 8 -8.21 -13.20 -13.37
CA ASP A 8 -8.65 -14.28 -12.49
C ASP A 8 -7.61 -15.43 -12.37
N GLU A 9 -6.67 -15.54 -13.30
CA GLU A 9 -5.64 -16.59 -13.31
C GLU A 9 -4.39 -16.21 -12.48
N ILE A 10 -4.51 -16.24 -11.15
CA ILE A 10 -3.36 -16.17 -10.21
C ILE A 10 -3.01 -17.58 -9.69
N SER A 11 -3.55 -18.65 -10.29
CA SER A 11 -3.50 -20.02 -9.73
C SER A 11 -2.08 -20.50 -9.36
N ASN A 12 -1.08 -20.21 -10.20
CA ASN A 12 0.31 -20.61 -9.95
C ASN A 12 1.03 -19.80 -8.86
N LEU A 13 0.47 -18.65 -8.47
CA LEU A 13 1.02 -17.74 -7.45
C LEU A 13 0.12 -17.63 -6.22
N SER A 14 -0.94 -18.43 -6.17
CA SER A 14 -1.91 -18.36 -5.10
C SER A 14 -1.31 -18.91 -3.81
N ASN A 15 -1.37 -18.11 -2.75
CA ASN A 15 -0.95 -18.46 -1.40
C ASN A 15 0.54 -18.81 -1.29
N THR A 16 1.40 -18.19 -2.10
CA THR A 16 2.83 -18.54 -2.18
C THR A 16 3.75 -17.62 -1.40
N PHE A 17 3.34 -16.38 -1.10
CA PHE A 17 4.26 -15.36 -0.59
C PHE A 17 4.06 -15.08 0.90
N ASP A 18 5.17 -15.07 1.64
CA ASP A 18 5.23 -14.56 3.02
C ASP A 18 5.08 -13.03 3.05
N VAL A 19 5.71 -12.34 2.09
CA VAL A 19 5.75 -10.88 2.03
C VAL A 19 5.46 -10.40 0.62
N VAL A 20 4.52 -9.47 0.48
CA VAL A 20 4.26 -8.71 -0.75
C VAL A 20 4.60 -7.24 -0.48
N ILE A 21 5.31 -6.57 -1.40
CA ILE A 21 5.67 -5.16 -1.22
C ILE A 21 5.20 -4.36 -2.44
N ALA A 22 4.57 -3.22 -2.19
CA ALA A 22 4.15 -2.29 -3.22
C ALA A 22 4.35 -0.83 -2.77
N SER A 23 4.51 0.09 -3.72
CA SER A 23 4.70 1.51 -3.43
C SER A 23 3.86 2.34 -4.40
N ASP A 24 3.09 3.29 -3.87
CA ASP A 24 2.28 4.24 -4.63
C ASP A 24 1.35 3.61 -5.68
N CYS A 25 0.81 2.42 -5.36
CA CYS A 25 -0.07 1.65 -6.25
C CYS A 25 -1.57 1.97 -6.07
N THR A 26 -1.92 2.87 -5.15
CA THR A 26 -3.30 3.16 -4.74
C THR A 26 -3.88 4.39 -5.42
N PHE A 27 -3.25 4.91 -6.47
CA PHE A 27 -3.72 6.11 -7.18
C PHE A 27 -4.96 5.85 -8.06
N PHE A 28 -4.98 4.74 -8.78
CA PHE A 28 -6.05 4.41 -9.71
C PHE A 28 -7.19 3.67 -8.99
N LYS A 29 -8.25 4.40 -8.65
CA LYS A 29 -9.40 3.89 -7.89
C LYS A 29 -10.13 2.73 -8.58
N GLU A 30 -10.12 2.72 -9.91
CA GLU A 30 -10.74 1.66 -10.72
C GLU A 30 -10.10 0.27 -10.49
N PHE A 31 -8.85 0.20 -10.01
CA PHE A 31 -8.14 -1.05 -9.76
C PHE A 31 -8.00 -1.41 -8.29
N HIS A 32 -8.61 -0.67 -7.36
CA HIS A 32 -8.46 -0.92 -5.91
C HIS A 32 -8.95 -2.31 -5.52
N LYS A 33 -10.13 -2.70 -6.00
CA LYS A 33 -10.72 -4.02 -5.75
C LYS A 33 -9.85 -5.16 -6.28
N ASP A 34 -9.34 -4.99 -7.51
CA ASP A 34 -8.48 -5.94 -8.19
C ASP A 34 -7.13 -6.10 -7.48
N LEU A 35 -6.54 -4.99 -7.03
CA LEU A 35 -5.32 -4.98 -6.24
C LEU A 35 -5.53 -5.64 -4.87
N ALA A 36 -6.63 -5.34 -4.18
CA ALA A 36 -6.96 -5.94 -2.88
C ALA A 36 -7.13 -7.46 -3.01
N ARG A 37 -7.88 -7.92 -4.02
CA ARG A 37 -8.04 -9.35 -4.34
C ARG A 37 -6.70 -9.99 -4.70
N THR A 38 -5.85 -9.30 -5.45
CA THR A 38 -4.52 -9.81 -5.79
C THR A 38 -3.66 -10.00 -4.55
N VAL A 39 -3.61 -9.02 -3.65
CA VAL A 39 -2.92 -9.15 -2.35
C VAL A 39 -3.44 -10.35 -1.58
N GLN A 40 -4.76 -10.46 -1.46
CA GLN A 40 -5.40 -11.60 -0.81
C GLN A 40 -5.00 -12.91 -1.48
N CYS A 41 -4.93 -13.00 -2.81
CA CYS A 41 -4.54 -14.24 -3.48
C CYS A 41 -3.07 -14.58 -3.30
N LEU A 42 -2.16 -13.60 -3.25
CA LEU A 42 -0.72 -13.83 -3.19
C LEU A 42 -0.24 -14.26 -1.79
N LEU A 43 -0.83 -13.70 -0.74
CA LEU A 43 -0.43 -13.99 0.64
C LEU A 43 -0.73 -15.44 1.01
N LYS A 44 0.28 -16.17 1.50
CA LYS A 44 0.11 -17.54 1.96
C LYS A 44 -0.93 -17.65 3.08
N ASN A 45 -1.63 -18.79 3.13
CA ASN A 45 -2.67 -19.08 4.13
C ASN A 45 -2.13 -19.70 5.43
N VAL A 46 -0.93 -20.28 5.38
CA VAL A 46 -0.34 -21.02 6.50
C VAL A 46 0.85 -20.26 7.06
N GLY A 47 0.81 -19.97 8.36
CA GLY A 47 1.81 -19.14 9.04
C GLY A 47 1.61 -17.65 8.78
N SER A 48 2.53 -16.82 9.29
CA SER A 48 2.45 -15.36 9.16
C SER A 48 2.75 -14.90 7.74
N SER A 49 1.88 -14.08 7.16
CA SER A 49 2.10 -13.39 5.90
C SER A 49 1.61 -11.95 5.96
N GLU A 50 2.29 -11.04 5.27
CA GLU A 50 1.93 -9.62 5.22
C GLU A 50 2.16 -8.99 3.85
N ALA A 51 1.36 -7.99 3.51
CA ALA A 51 1.65 -7.07 2.43
C ALA A 51 1.99 -5.68 3.00
N ILE A 52 3.05 -5.08 2.47
CA ILE A 52 3.57 -3.79 2.91
C ILE A 52 3.38 -2.79 1.78
N PHE A 53 2.70 -1.69 2.06
CA PHE A 53 2.54 -0.58 1.14
C PHE A 53 3.19 0.69 1.68
N PHE A 54 3.88 1.39 0.80
CA PHE A 54 4.27 2.79 1.01
C PHE A 54 3.48 3.66 0.04
N SER A 55 2.42 4.31 0.51
CA SER A 55 1.51 5.07 -0.36
C SER A 55 1.14 6.42 0.26
N PRO A 56 1.17 7.52 -0.50
CA PRO A 56 0.54 8.76 -0.08
C PRO A 56 -0.98 8.60 -0.02
N LYS A 57 -1.65 9.51 0.71
CA LYS A 57 -3.11 9.48 0.86
C LYS A 57 -3.84 9.72 -0.48
N ARG A 58 -3.37 10.73 -1.22
CA ARG A 58 -3.94 11.20 -2.49
C ARG A 58 -5.44 11.44 -2.38
N GLY A 59 -5.84 12.37 -1.52
CA GLY A 59 -7.22 12.61 -1.13
C GLY A 59 -7.78 11.42 -0.35
N ASP A 60 -8.89 10.86 -0.83
CA ASP A 60 -9.56 9.68 -0.26
C ASP A 60 -9.12 8.36 -0.94
N SER A 61 -8.11 8.39 -1.81
CA SER A 61 -7.75 7.23 -2.62
C SER A 61 -7.18 6.09 -1.79
N LEU A 62 -6.23 6.37 -0.89
CA LEU A 62 -5.72 5.34 0.02
C LEU A 62 -6.82 4.79 0.92
N ASP A 63 -7.67 5.66 1.47
CA ASP A 63 -8.74 5.26 2.39
C ASP A 63 -9.73 4.31 1.69
N LYS A 64 -10.10 4.59 0.43
CA LYS A 64 -10.93 3.70 -0.40
C LYS A 64 -10.28 2.35 -0.68
N PHE A 65 -8.98 2.32 -0.96
CA PHE A 65 -8.27 1.05 -1.11
C PHE A 65 -8.29 0.22 0.18
N LEU A 66 -8.15 0.87 1.34
CA LEU A 66 -8.21 0.20 2.64
C LEU A 66 -9.61 -0.36 2.96
N GLU A 67 -10.68 0.27 2.45
CA GLU A 67 -12.04 -0.29 2.48
C GLU A 67 -12.10 -1.59 1.67
N GLU A 68 -11.58 -1.61 0.43
CA GLU A 68 -11.51 -2.83 -0.38
C GLU A 68 -10.71 -3.95 0.29
N ILE A 69 -9.61 -3.62 1.00
CA ILE A 69 -8.84 -4.61 1.78
C ILE A 69 -9.71 -5.24 2.87
N LYS A 70 -10.54 -4.46 3.58
CA LYS A 70 -11.47 -5.02 4.59
C LYS A 70 -12.50 -5.96 3.97
N GLU A 71 -13.01 -5.65 2.79
CA GLU A 71 -13.97 -6.50 2.08
C GLU A 71 -13.36 -7.86 1.68
N THR A 72 -12.03 -7.96 1.56
CA THR A 72 -11.34 -9.26 1.37
C THR A 72 -11.19 -10.08 2.66
N GLY A 73 -11.60 -9.54 3.82
CA GLY A 73 -11.41 -10.17 5.13
C GLY A 73 -9.98 -10.08 5.67
N LEU A 74 -9.10 -9.32 5.02
CA LEU A 74 -7.76 -9.02 5.54
C LEU A 74 -7.82 -7.90 6.59
N HIS A 75 -6.80 -7.85 7.43
CA HIS A 75 -6.60 -6.79 8.42
C HIS A 75 -5.53 -5.81 7.93
N PHE A 76 -5.60 -4.56 8.38
CA PHE A 76 -4.54 -3.60 8.11
C PHE A 76 -4.24 -2.69 9.29
N SER A 77 -3.03 -2.11 9.27
CA SER A 77 -2.61 -1.01 10.12
C SER A 77 -1.93 0.07 9.28
N VAL A 78 -2.06 1.32 9.69
CA VAL A 78 -1.44 2.48 9.03
C VAL A 78 -0.53 3.18 10.05
N THR A 79 0.72 3.36 9.68
CA THR A 79 1.73 4.04 10.50
C THR A 79 2.25 5.25 9.73
N GLU A 80 2.02 6.44 10.26
CA GLU A 80 2.53 7.67 9.66
C GLU A 80 4.00 7.89 9.98
N TYR A 81 4.39 7.71 11.25
CA TYR A 81 5.77 7.82 11.71
C TYR A 81 6.43 6.43 11.79
N TYR A 82 6.85 5.91 10.64
CA TYR A 82 7.46 4.56 10.54
C TYR A 82 8.99 4.57 10.55
N ASP A 83 9.62 5.70 10.23
CA ASP A 83 11.07 5.85 10.26
C ASP A 83 11.46 7.29 10.66
N ALA A 84 12.47 7.42 11.52
CA ALA A 84 12.87 8.70 12.09
C ALA A 84 13.52 9.64 11.06
N GLU A 85 14.31 9.12 10.12
CA GLU A 85 14.98 9.91 9.09
C GLU A 85 13.98 10.34 8.01
N ILE A 86 13.07 9.44 7.60
CA ILE A 86 12.00 9.80 6.66
C ILE A 86 11.10 10.89 7.22
N TRP A 87 10.72 10.77 8.50
CA TRP A 87 9.94 11.79 9.16
C TRP A 87 10.68 13.13 9.27
N LYS A 88 11.96 13.11 9.62
CA LYS A 88 12.78 14.32 9.68
C LYS A 88 12.81 15.04 8.33
N ARG A 89 12.95 14.30 7.22
CA ARG A 89 12.88 14.85 5.86
C ARG A 89 11.50 15.43 5.55
N HIS A 90 10.44 14.68 5.86
CA HIS A 90 9.07 15.16 5.71
C HIS A 90 8.85 16.49 6.45
N GLN A 91 9.31 16.59 7.69
CA GLN A 91 9.22 17.82 8.49
C GLN A 91 10.04 18.96 7.89
N GLY A 92 11.21 18.67 7.32
CA GLY A 92 12.02 19.65 6.58
C GLY A 92 11.22 20.24 5.41
N PHE A 93 10.72 19.37 4.52
CA PHE A 93 9.93 19.80 3.36
C PHE A 93 8.68 20.59 3.77
N MET A 94 8.00 20.20 4.86
CA MET A 94 6.83 20.93 5.34
C MET A 94 7.13 22.32 5.92
N LYS A 95 8.38 22.56 6.34
CA LYS A 95 8.83 23.87 6.82
C LYS A 95 9.36 24.76 5.70
N GLY A 96 9.25 24.34 4.44
CA GLY A 96 9.67 25.12 3.29
C GLY A 96 11.14 24.90 2.90
N ASP A 97 11.71 23.74 3.23
CA ASP A 97 13.00 23.33 2.69
C ASP A 97 12.95 23.35 1.14
N HIS A 98 13.94 24.02 0.53
CA HIS A 98 13.97 24.29 -0.91
C HIS A 98 14.37 23.09 -1.75
N ASP A 99 14.77 21.99 -1.11
CA ASP A 99 15.10 20.73 -1.79
C ASP A 99 13.89 20.13 -2.53
N TRP A 100 12.65 20.40 -2.08
CA TRP A 100 11.43 19.97 -2.78
C TRP A 100 10.31 21.04 -2.74
N PRO A 101 10.36 22.05 -3.63
CA PRO A 101 9.42 23.18 -3.63
C PRO A 101 7.94 22.82 -3.88
N GLY A 102 7.68 21.64 -4.46
CA GLY A 102 6.34 21.14 -4.76
C GLY A 102 5.81 20.11 -3.76
N TYR A 103 6.41 19.99 -2.57
CA TYR A 103 6.02 18.99 -1.60
C TYR A 103 4.62 19.27 -1.03
N VAL A 104 3.68 18.38 -1.33
CA VAL A 104 2.34 18.38 -0.76
C VAL A 104 2.16 17.07 0.00
N LYS A 105 1.99 17.13 1.32
CA LYS A 105 1.88 15.93 2.19
C LYS A 105 0.93 14.88 1.61
N ASP A 106 -0.24 15.30 1.15
CA ASP A 106 -1.27 14.42 0.58
C ASP A 106 -0.79 13.63 -0.65
N HIS A 107 0.07 14.21 -1.49
CA HIS A 107 0.56 13.60 -2.72
C HIS A 107 1.97 13.03 -2.62
N CYS A 108 2.74 13.42 -1.61
CA CYS A 108 4.18 13.17 -1.54
C CYS A 108 4.58 12.32 -0.34
N TYR A 109 3.89 12.39 0.80
CA TYR A 109 4.29 11.66 2.00
C TYR A 109 3.72 10.23 1.97
N PRO A 110 4.54 9.18 1.79
CA PRO A 110 4.03 7.83 1.87
C PRO A 110 3.83 7.44 3.33
N VAL A 111 2.64 6.94 3.68
CA VAL A 111 2.44 6.24 4.95
C VAL A 111 2.76 4.76 4.79
N LEU A 112 3.19 4.12 5.87
CA LEU A 112 3.38 2.67 5.91
C LEU A 112 2.03 2.01 6.20
N VAL A 113 1.55 1.19 5.27
CA VAL A 113 0.42 0.29 5.50
C VAL A 113 0.95 -1.13 5.60
N ARG A 114 0.54 -1.84 6.64
CA ARG A 114 0.71 -3.30 6.73
C ARG A 114 -0.65 -3.94 6.61
N VAL A 115 -0.77 -4.91 5.72
CA VAL A 115 -1.95 -5.75 5.52
C VAL A 115 -1.57 -7.17 5.94
N THR A 116 -2.36 -7.81 6.79
CA THR A 116 -2.13 -9.19 7.23
C THR A 116 -3.37 -10.03 7.00
N ARG A 117 -3.16 -11.34 6.87
CA ARG A 117 -4.26 -12.30 7.05
C ARG A 117 -4.71 -12.38 8.50
#